data_AF-A0A3Q0F756-F1
#
_entry.id   AF-A0A3Q0F756-F1
#
_cell.length_a   1.000
_cell.length_b   1.000
_cell.length_c   1.000
_cell.angle_alpha   90.00
_cell.angle_beta   90.00
_cell.angle_gamma   90.00
#
_symmetry.space_group_name_H-M   'P 1'
#
loop_
_entity.id
_entity.type
_entity.pdbx_description
1 polymer ?
#
loop_
_entity_poly.entity_id
_entity_poly.type
_entity_poly.pdbx_seq_one_letter_code
_entity_poly.pdbx_strand_id
1 'polypeptide(L)'
;MPAIMDHLKRYGDRAKLQFTGHSLGGSLSLLVHLMLLTNKVVSPSTLRPVVTFGSPFVFCGGHQIIHELGLDESHIHCVMMHRDIVPRAFSCNYPNHVAVVLKRLNSSFRSHPCLLKNAG
;
A
#
# COMPACT_ATOMS: atom_id res chain seq x y z
N MET A 1 3.11 4.89 18.40
CA MET A 1 2.66 3.48 18.48
C MET A 1 3.39 2.77 19.62
N PRO A 2 2.82 2.73 20.83
CA PRO A 2 3.50 2.18 22.01
C PRO A 2 3.83 0.68 21.85
N ALA A 3 2.88 -0.13 21.38
CA ALA A 3 3.05 -1.58 21.25
C ALA A 3 4.22 -2.00 20.33
N ILE A 4 4.46 -1.26 19.24
CA ILE A 4 5.59 -1.52 18.34
C ILE A 4 6.91 -1.23 19.06
N MET A 5 7.01 -0.07 19.73
CA MET A 5 8.22 0.32 20.44
C MET A 5 8.53 -0.64 21.60
N ASP A 6 7.50 -1.07 22.33
CA ASP A 6 7.65 -2.06 23.40
C ASP A 6 8.15 -3.41 22.87
N HIS A 7 7.64 -3.86 21.72
CA HIS A 7 8.10 -5.08 21.07
C HIS A 7 9.57 -4.94 20.63
N LEU A 8 9.93 -3.85 19.97
CA LEU A 8 11.32 -3.58 19.54
C LEU A 8 12.27 -3.56 20.74
N LYS A 9 11.89 -2.87 21.83
CA LYS A 9 12.68 -2.82 23.06
C LYS A 9 12.83 -4.18 23.72
N ARG A 10 11.79 -5.02 23.69
CA ARG A 10 11.80 -6.35 24.31
C ARG A 10 12.67 -7.36 23.56
N TYR A 11 12.69 -7.30 22.23
CA TYR A 11 13.32 -8.35 21.40
C TYR A 11 14.59 -7.91 20.68
N GLY A 12 14.90 -6.61 20.62
CA GLY A 12 16.10 -6.07 19.97
C GLY A 12 16.23 -6.53 18.52
N ASP A 13 17.42 -6.96 18.12
CA ASP A 13 17.71 -7.41 16.75
C ASP A 13 16.90 -8.64 16.28
N ARG A 14 16.32 -9.39 17.24
CA ARG A 14 15.46 -10.54 16.95
C ARG A 14 14.01 -10.14 16.69
N ALA A 15 13.64 -8.87 16.92
CA ALA A 15 12.30 -8.39 16.65
C ALA A 15 11.93 -8.61 15.17
N LYS A 16 10.71 -9.08 14.95
CA LYS A 16 10.11 -9.21 13.61
C LYS A 16 8.70 -8.68 13.66
N LEU A 17 8.40 -7.78 12.74
CA LEU A 17 7.08 -7.18 12.59
C LEU A 17 6.49 -7.63 11.27
N GLN A 18 5.25 -8.10 11.30
CA GLN A 18 4.46 -8.38 10.10
C GLN A 18 3.13 -7.65 10.21
N PHE A 19 2.76 -6.99 9.12
CA PHE A 19 1.49 -6.28 9.03
C PHE A 19 0.57 -7.02 8.07
N THR A 20 -0.70 -7.04 8.41
CA THR A 20 -1.74 -7.65 7.59
C THR A 20 -3.06 -6.97 7.83
N GLY A 21 -3.92 -7.00 6.82
CA GLY A 21 -5.26 -6.48 6.96
C GLY A 21 -6.13 -6.77 5.74
N HIS A 22 -7.44 -6.69 5.97
CA HIS A 22 -8.46 -6.84 4.96
C HIS A 22 -9.05 -5.48 4.57
N SER A 23 -9.39 -5.31 3.29
CA SER A 23 -10.04 -4.10 2.77
C SER A 23 -9.21 -2.85 3.16
N LEU A 24 -9.84 -1.82 3.75
CA LEU A 24 -9.16 -0.63 4.26
C LEU A 24 -8.01 -0.95 5.22
N GLY A 25 -8.16 -1.99 6.05
CA GLY A 25 -7.13 -2.40 7.00
C GLY A 25 -5.83 -2.86 6.33
N GLY A 26 -5.90 -3.44 5.14
CA GLY A 26 -4.69 -3.80 4.40
C GLY A 26 -3.99 -2.59 3.78
N SER A 27 -4.74 -1.59 3.32
CA SER A 27 -4.15 -0.30 2.90
C SER A 27 -3.42 0.39 4.04
N LEU A 28 -4.02 0.41 5.24
CA LEU A 28 -3.38 0.94 6.44
C LEU A 28 -2.15 0.12 6.85
N SER A 29 -2.21 -1.21 6.70
CA SER A 29 -1.08 -2.09 6.98
C SER A 29 0.13 -1.79 6.10
N LEU A 30 -0.11 -1.59 4.79
CA LEU A 30 0.94 -1.17 3.85
C LEU A 30 1.51 0.20 4.22
N LEU A 31 0.65 1.18 4.53
CA LEU A 31 1.09 2.52 4.93
C LEU A 31 1.96 2.48 6.18
N VAL A 32 1.54 1.78 7.23
CA VAL A 32 2.31 1.64 8.47
C VAL A 32 3.65 0.96 8.19
N HIS A 33 3.67 -0.11 7.38
CA HIS A 33 4.90 -0.79 6.98
C HIS A 33 5.89 0.18 6.33
N LEU A 34 5.45 0.95 5.34
CA LEU A 34 6.31 1.90 4.64
C LEU A 34 6.71 3.09 5.54
N MET A 35 5.80 3.61 6.36
CA MET A 35 6.09 4.70 7.29
C MET A 35 7.18 4.32 8.30
N LEU A 36 7.23 3.07 8.77
CA LEU A 36 8.28 2.61 9.67
C LEU A 36 9.66 2.62 8.99
N LEU A 37 9.72 2.32 7.70
CA LEU A 37 10.94 2.35 6.89
C LEU A 37 11.36 3.77 6.54
N THR A 38 10.45 4.58 5.98
CA THR A 38 10.73 5.95 5.55
C THR A 38 11.16 6.83 6.73
N ASN A 39 10.56 6.63 7.91
CA ASN A 39 10.94 7.34 9.13
C ASN A 39 12.14 6.72 9.86
N LYS A 40 12.77 5.68 9.30
CA LYS A 40 13.95 4.99 9.85
C LYS A 40 13.72 4.46 11.29
N VAL A 41 12.48 4.08 11.60
CA VAL A 41 12.12 3.50 12.91
C VAL A 41 12.63 2.06 13.01
N VAL A 42 12.63 1.34 11.89
CA VAL A 42 13.13 -0.04 11.78
C VAL A 42 13.95 -0.22 10.50
N SER A 43 14.84 -1.21 10.49
CA SER A 43 15.51 -1.65 9.27
C SER A 43 14.58 -2.52 8.40
N PRO A 44 14.82 -2.63 7.08
CA PRO A 44 14.12 -3.59 6.22
C PRO A 44 14.16 -5.02 6.75
N SER A 45 15.28 -5.44 7.34
CA SER A 45 15.45 -6.78 7.93
C SER A 45 14.52 -7.07 9.12
N THR A 46 13.99 -6.03 9.77
CA THR A 46 13.04 -6.16 10.89
C THR A 46 11.61 -6.42 10.41
N LEU A 47 11.31 -6.07 9.16
CA LEU A 47 9.98 -6.20 8.59
C LEU A 47 9.86 -7.49 7.75
N ARG A 48 8.79 -8.21 8.00
CA ARG A 48 8.32 -9.28 7.12
C ARG A 48 7.44 -8.70 6.01
N PRO A 49 7.26 -9.43 4.89
CA PRO A 49 6.34 -9.03 3.85
C PRO A 49 4.96 -8.68 4.40
N VAL A 50 4.41 -7.54 3.96
CA VAL A 50 3.03 -7.17 4.27
C VAL A 50 2.09 -8.00 3.42
N VAL A 51 1.08 -8.59 4.04
CA VAL A 51 0.08 -9.42 3.35
C VAL A 51 -1.27 -8.74 3.47
N THR A 52 -1.90 -8.41 2.35
CA THR A 52 -3.20 -7.72 2.33
C THR A 52 -4.25 -8.58 1.65
N PHE A 53 -5.51 -8.41 2.04
CA PHE A 53 -6.63 -9.19 1.52
C PHE A 53 -7.72 -8.26 1.01
N GLY A 54 -8.03 -8.31 -0.28
CA GLY A 54 -9.12 -7.52 -0.85
C GLY A 54 -8.95 -6.01 -0.63
N SER A 55 -7.71 -5.53 -0.56
CA SER A 55 -7.40 -4.14 -0.20
C SER A 55 -7.28 -3.23 -1.42
N PRO A 56 -7.77 -1.98 -1.34
CA PRO A 56 -7.57 -1.03 -2.44
C PRO A 56 -6.10 -0.59 -2.51
N PHE A 57 -5.66 -0.24 -3.72
CA PHE A 57 -4.33 0.31 -3.92
C PHE A 57 -4.22 1.72 -3.29
N VAL A 58 -3.05 2.01 -2.73
CA VAL A 58 -2.81 3.24 -1.98
C VAL A 58 -2.06 4.30 -2.79
N PHE A 59 -1.23 3.87 -3.74
CA PHE A 59 -0.35 4.74 -4.51
C PHE A 59 -0.55 4.60 -6.01
N CYS A 60 -0.49 5.74 -6.72
CA CYS A 60 -0.19 5.75 -8.15
C CYS A 60 1.32 5.61 -8.33
N GLY A 61 1.81 4.62 -9.08
CA GLY A 61 3.25 4.47 -9.31
C GLY A 61 4.06 4.04 -8.07
N GLY A 62 3.44 3.34 -7.12
CA GLY A 62 4.08 2.93 -5.85
C GLY A 62 5.37 2.13 -5.99
N HIS A 63 5.65 1.55 -7.16
CA HIS A 63 6.91 0.86 -7.45
C HIS A 63 8.14 1.76 -7.26
N GLN A 64 8.03 3.07 -7.53
CA GLN A 64 9.12 4.03 -7.28
C GLN A 64 9.49 4.09 -5.79
N ILE A 65 8.50 4.12 -4.90
CA ILE A 65 8.70 4.16 -3.45
C ILE A 65 9.39 2.88 -2.97
N ILE A 66 8.97 1.72 -3.48
CA ILE A 66 9.58 0.42 -3.15
C ILE A 66 11.06 0.41 -3.55
N HIS A 67 11.37 0.87 -4.77
CA HIS A 67 12.73 0.97 -5.28
C HIS A 67 13.60 1.95 -4.46
N GLU A 68 13.09 3.14 -4.14
CA GLU A 68 13.81 4.14 -3.32
C GLU A 68 14.10 3.64 -1.90
N LEU A 69 13.22 2.81 -1.34
CA LEU A 69 13.43 2.16 -0.04
C LEU A 69 14.34 0.93 -0.10
N GLY A 70 14.82 0.54 -1.30
CA GLY A 70 15.67 -0.63 -1.50
C GLY A 70 14.96 -1.94 -1.16
N LEU A 71 13.63 -1.98 -1.28
CA LEU A 71 12.82 -3.17 -1.03
C LEU A 71 12.68 -3.98 -2.32
N ASP A 72 12.63 -5.30 -2.20
CA ASP A 72 12.26 -6.16 -3.31
C ASP A 72 10.73 -6.30 -3.44
N GLU A 73 10.24 -6.72 -4.61
CA GLU A 73 8.80 -6.86 -4.86
C GLU A 73 8.11 -7.90 -3.98
N SER A 74 8.85 -8.85 -3.39
CA SER A 74 8.29 -9.85 -2.47
C SER A 74 7.95 -9.27 -1.10
N HIS A 75 8.31 -8.03 -0.79
CA HIS A 75 7.91 -7.38 0.45
C HIS A 75 6.42 -7.03 0.54
N ILE A 76 5.68 -7.07 -0.58
CA ILE A 76 4.25 -6.74 -0.60
C ILE A 76 3.47 -7.85 -1.31
N HIS A 77 2.53 -8.45 -0.58
CA HIS A 77 1.64 -9.48 -1.11
C HIS A 77 0.19 -9.01 -1.05
N CYS A 78 -0.45 -8.95 -2.22
CA CYS A 78 -1.85 -8.57 -2.36
C CYS A 78 -2.68 -9.79 -2.76
N VAL A 79 -3.43 -10.35 -1.81
CA VAL A 79 -4.36 -11.45 -2.05
C VAL A 79 -5.70 -10.88 -2.52
N MET A 80 -6.10 -11.21 -3.73
CA MET A 80 -7.29 -10.68 -4.38
C MET A 80 -8.23 -11.80 -4.81
N MET A 81 -9.51 -11.68 -4.46
CA MET A 81 -10.54 -12.62 -4.92
C MET A 81 -11.05 -12.22 -6.31
N HIS A 82 -11.36 -13.20 -7.16
CA HIS A 82 -11.67 -12.98 -8.58
C HIS A 82 -12.73 -11.89 -8.84
N ARG A 83 -13.80 -11.86 -8.04
CA ARG A 83 -14.93 -10.91 -8.18
C ARG A 83 -14.93 -9.79 -7.14
N ASP A 84 -13.83 -9.62 -6.42
CA ASP A 84 -13.69 -8.51 -5.49
C ASP A 84 -13.43 -7.21 -6.27
N ILE A 85 -14.29 -6.21 -6.01
CA ILE A 85 -14.18 -4.89 -6.61
C ILE A 85 -13.20 -3.99 -5.86
N VAL A 86 -12.92 -4.29 -4.59
CA VAL A 86 -12.15 -3.40 -3.72
C VAL A 86 -10.70 -3.21 -4.22
N PRO A 87 -9.93 -4.26 -4.59
CA PRO A 87 -8.62 -4.08 -5.19
C PRO A 87 -8.63 -3.39 -6.56
N ARG A 88 -9.79 -3.36 -7.22
CA ARG A 88 -9.97 -2.70 -8.53
C ARG A 88 -10.30 -1.22 -8.35
N ALA A 89 -10.78 -0.82 -7.18
CA ALA A 89 -10.90 0.57 -6.79
C ALA A 89 -9.50 1.16 -6.52
N PHE A 90 -9.33 2.42 -6.91
CA PHE A 90 -8.11 3.22 -6.86
C PHE A 90 -6.90 2.59 -7.56
N SER A 91 -7.14 1.71 -8.54
CA SER A 91 -6.06 1.15 -9.35
C SER A 91 -5.37 2.23 -10.21
N CYS A 92 -4.11 1.97 -10.58
CA CYS A 92 -3.38 2.87 -11.49
C CYS A 92 -3.95 2.88 -12.91
N ASN A 93 -4.79 1.91 -13.27
CA ASN A 93 -5.32 1.74 -14.62
C ASN A 93 -6.83 1.62 -14.60
N TYR A 94 -7.50 2.73 -14.87
CA TYR A 94 -8.95 2.78 -15.03
C TYR A 94 -9.35 2.76 -16.50
N PRO A 95 -10.34 1.94 -16.88
CA PRO A 95 -10.98 2.08 -18.18
C PRO A 95 -11.49 3.52 -18.37
N ASN A 96 -11.29 4.09 -19.55
CA ASN A 96 -11.62 5.48 -19.84
C ASN A 96 -13.07 5.87 -19.45
N HIS A 97 -14.03 4.97 -19.68
CA HIS A 97 -15.43 5.22 -19.32
C HIS A 97 -15.63 5.34 -17.79
N VAL A 98 -14.92 4.54 -16.99
CA VAL A 98 -14.95 4.63 -15.52
C VAL A 98 -14.29 5.93 -15.05
N ALA A 99 -13.16 6.32 -15.65
CA ALA A 99 -12.48 7.57 -15.30
C ALA A 99 -13.35 8.81 -15.55
N VAL A 100 -14.13 8.84 -16.63
CA VAL A 100 -15.08 9.93 -16.91
C VAL A 100 -16.16 10.02 -15.84
N VAL A 101 -16.72 8.88 -15.41
CA VAL A 101 -17.72 8.85 -14.33
C VAL A 101 -17.13 9.38 -13.03
N LEU A 102 -15.96 8.88 -12.62
CA LEU A 102 -15.29 9.33 -11.39
C LEU A 102 -15.02 10.85 -11.40
N LYS A 103 -14.53 11.41 -12.51
CA LYS A 103 -14.29 12.86 -12.66
C LYS A 103 -15.55 13.73 -12.58
N ARG A 104 -16.72 13.16 -12.90
CA ARG A 104 -18.02 13.84 -12.78
C ARG A 104 -18.54 13.79 -11.34
N LEU A 105 -18.31 12.69 -10.63
CA LEU A 105 -18.77 12.49 -9.25
C LEU A 105 -18.08 13.40 -8.24
N ASN A 106 -16.78 13.66 -8.41
CA ASN A 106 -16.04 14.53 -7.49
C ASN A 106 -14.99 15.36 -8.24
N SER A 107 -14.91 16.65 -7.92
CA SER A 107 -13.94 17.58 -8.52
C SER A 107 -12.49 17.19 -8.22
N SER A 108 -12.19 16.59 -7.06
CA SER A 108 -10.86 16.10 -6.68
C SER A 108 -10.34 15.02 -7.64
N PHE A 109 -11.23 14.27 -8.32
CA PHE A 109 -10.82 13.25 -9.29
C PHE A 109 -10.43 13.82 -10.66
N ARG A 110 -10.75 15.09 -10.95
CA ARG A 110 -10.45 15.71 -12.26
C ARG A 110 -8.96 15.86 -12.49
N SER A 111 -8.20 16.15 -11.44
CA SER A 111 -6.74 16.31 -11.45
C SER A 111 -5.98 15.08 -10.94
N HIS A 112 -6.66 13.98 -10.60
CA HIS A 112 -6.01 12.82 -10.03
C HIS A 112 -5.11 12.12 -11.06
N PRO A 113 -3.80 11.92 -10.80
CA PRO A 113 -2.85 11.37 -11.78
C PRO A 113 -3.31 10.05 -12.41
N CYS A 114 -3.82 9.09 -11.62
CA CYS A 114 -4.28 7.81 -12.17
C CYS A 114 -5.54 7.89 -13.07
N LEU A 115 -6.21 9.04 -13.13
CA LEU A 115 -7.40 9.26 -13.96
C LEU A 115 -7.10 10.18 -15.16
N LEU A 116 -5.93 10.79 -15.20
CA LEU A 116 -5.45 11.61 -16.32
C LEU A 116 -4.79 10.67 -17.33
N LYS A 117 -5.59 10.17 -18.31
CA LYS A 117 -5.21 9.37 -19.50
C LYS A 117 -3.84 8.66 -19.41
N ASN A 118 -3.85 7.34 -19.23
CA ASN A 118 -2.77 6.38 -19.43
C ASN A 118 -1.44 7.01 -19.91
N ALA A 119 -0.59 7.44 -18.98
CA ALA A 119 0.83 7.43 -19.23
C ALA A 119 1.17 5.96 -19.47
N GLY A 120 1.59 5.65 -20.71
CA GLY A 120 1.84 4.28 -21.16
C GLY A 120 2.86 3.55 -20.30
#